data_AF-A0A3C0AKS4-F1
#
_entry.id   AF-A0A3C0AKS4-F1
#
_cell.length_a   1.000
_cell.length_b   1.000
_cell.length_c   1.000
_cell.angle_alpha   90.00
_cell.angle_beta   90.00
_cell.angle_gamma   90.00
#
_symmetry.space_group_name_H-M   'P 1'
#
loop_
_entity.id
_entity.type
_entity.pdbx_description
1 polymer ?
#
loop_
_entity_poly.entity_id
_entity_poly.type
_entity_poly.pdbx_seq_one_letter_code
_entity_poly.pdbx_strand_id
1 'polypeptide(L)'
;MNTLHNTASIRLFVFCFPVVILLSCFTDALKAEEKNSPVSFVNDVVPVLTKAGCNMGVCHAKAGGGQNGFQLSLLGFETLDDYDSLVKEAQGRRLFPSVPETSL
;
A
#
# COMPACT_ATOMS: atom_id res chain seq x y z
N MET A 1 -23.82 47.74 -37.60
CA MET A 1 -24.22 46.70 -36.63
C MET A 1 -23.07 45.71 -36.54
N ASN A 2 -22.35 45.58 -35.41
CA ASN A 2 -21.41 44.47 -35.08
C ASN A 2 -20.73 44.65 -33.70
N THR A 3 -21.51 44.85 -32.63
CA THR A 3 -20.98 44.99 -31.26
C THR A 3 -21.71 44.16 -30.21
N LEU A 4 -22.39 43.07 -30.60
CA LEU A 4 -23.18 42.24 -29.68
C LEU A 4 -22.63 40.82 -29.43
N HIS A 5 -21.50 40.43 -30.01
CA HIS A 5 -20.97 39.06 -29.88
C HIS A 5 -19.83 38.88 -28.85
N ASN A 6 -19.39 39.93 -28.15
CA ASN A 6 -18.22 39.83 -27.25
C ASN A 6 -18.58 39.87 -25.74
N THR A 7 -19.80 40.22 -25.36
CA THR A 7 -20.18 40.34 -23.94
C THR A 7 -20.62 39.02 -23.31
N ALA A 8 -21.04 38.04 -24.12
CA ALA A 8 -21.49 36.72 -23.65
C ALA A 8 -20.31 35.80 -23.26
N SER A 9 -19.26 35.72 -24.07
CA SER A 9 -18.09 34.87 -23.79
C SER A 9 -17.25 35.36 -22.60
N ILE A 10 -17.16 36.67 -22.38
CA ILE A 10 -16.41 37.25 -21.25
C ILE A 10 -17.14 36.98 -19.91
N ARG A 11 -18.48 37.01 -19.90
CA ARG A 11 -19.26 36.77 -18.67
C ARG A 11 -19.27 35.30 -18.22
N LEU A 12 -19.21 34.36 -19.16
CA LEU A 12 -19.11 32.93 -18.86
C LEU A 12 -17.76 32.56 -18.24
N PHE A 13 -16.68 33.22 -18.69
CA PHE A 13 -15.33 33.02 -18.15
C PHE A 13 -15.15 33.57 -16.73
N VAL A 14 -15.74 34.74 -16.43
CA VAL A 14 -15.63 35.41 -15.12
C VAL A 14 -16.43 34.70 -14.01
N PHE A 15 -17.53 34.01 -14.35
CA PHE A 15 -18.34 33.27 -13.37
C PHE A 15 -17.89 31.82 -13.14
N CYS A 16 -17.19 31.17 -14.08
CA CYS A 16 -16.67 29.82 -13.88
C CYS A 16 -15.33 29.78 -13.11
N PHE A 17 -14.50 30.83 -13.24
CA PHE A 17 -13.18 30.88 -12.59
C PHE A 17 -13.20 30.81 -11.04
N PRO A 18 -14.11 31.48 -10.30
CA PRO A 18 -14.10 31.40 -8.84
C PRO A 18 -14.59 30.04 -8.33
N VAL A 19 -15.46 29.34 -9.07
CA VAL A 19 -15.95 28.00 -8.70
C VAL A 19 -14.84 26.96 -8.87
N VAL A 20 -14.04 27.04 -9.93
CA VAL A 20 -12.90 26.13 -10.16
C VAL A 20 -11.77 26.37 -9.16
N ILE A 21 -11.55 27.63 -8.75
CA ILE A 21 -10.57 27.98 -7.69
C ILE A 21 -11.06 27.52 -6.31
N LEU A 22 -12.35 27.65 -6.00
CA LEU A 22 -12.91 27.14 -4.75
C LEU A 22 -12.85 25.60 -4.69
N LEU A 23 -13.12 24.92 -5.81
CA LEU A 23 -13.11 23.45 -5.90
C LEU A 23 -11.69 22.86 -5.82
N SER A 24 -10.68 23.57 -6.33
CA SER A 24 -9.28 23.15 -6.24
C SER A 24 -8.71 23.30 -4.83
N CYS A 25 -9.09 24.33 -4.07
CA CYS A 25 -8.71 24.47 -2.66
C CYS A 25 -9.25 23.35 -1.74
N PHE A 26 -10.33 22.67 -2.10
CA PHE A 26 -10.84 21.52 -1.34
C PHE A 26 -10.03 20.23 -1.54
N THR A 27 -9.18 20.15 -2.56
CA THR A 27 -8.37 18.94 -2.82
C THR A 27 -7.15 18.83 -1.91
N ASP A 28 -6.57 19.95 -1.47
CA ASP A 28 -5.38 19.94 -0.62
C ASP A 28 -5.65 19.50 0.82
N ALA A 29 -6.88 19.68 1.32
CA ALA A 29 -7.30 19.21 2.66
C ALA A 29 -7.52 17.69 2.75
N LEU A 30 -7.59 16.99 1.61
CA LEU A 30 -7.65 15.52 1.53
C LEU A 30 -6.26 14.88 1.39
N LYS A 31 -5.17 15.65 1.50
CA LYS A 31 -3.84 15.06 1.69
C LYS A 31 -3.86 14.31 3.01
N ALA A 32 -3.99 13.00 2.88
CA ALA A 32 -4.11 12.03 3.96
C ALA A 32 -3.09 12.33 5.06
N GLU A 33 -3.57 12.34 6.29
CA GLU A 33 -2.74 12.16 7.46
C GLU A 33 -1.89 10.91 7.22
N GLU A 34 -0.56 11.06 7.18
CA GLU A 34 0.36 9.94 7.28
C GLU A 34 0.18 9.38 8.70
N LYS A 35 -0.86 8.56 8.83
CA LYS A 35 -1.26 8.00 10.09
C LYS A 35 -0.13 7.05 10.46
N ASN A 36 0.67 7.43 11.44
CA ASN A 36 1.67 6.58 12.10
C ASN A 36 0.95 5.47 12.89
N SER A 37 0.16 4.66 12.18
CA SER A 37 -0.43 3.43 12.69
C SER A 37 0.65 2.37 12.68
N PRO A 38 0.73 1.56 13.74
CA PRO A 38 1.65 0.45 13.75
C PRO A 38 1.35 -0.50 12.58
N VAL A 39 2.40 -0.97 11.92
CA VAL A 39 2.30 -1.98 10.86
C VAL A 39 1.71 -3.26 11.44
N SER A 40 0.65 -3.76 10.81
CA SER A 40 0.01 -5.03 11.11
C SER A 40 0.60 -6.13 10.23
N PHE A 41 1.15 -7.18 10.84
CA PHE A 41 1.64 -8.33 10.09
C PHE A 41 0.54 -8.96 9.22
N VAL A 42 -0.67 -9.08 9.76
CA VAL A 42 -1.82 -9.71 9.08
C VAL A 42 -2.36 -8.82 7.95
N ASN A 43 -2.46 -7.51 8.17
CA ASN A 43 -3.13 -6.63 7.20
C ASN A 43 -2.16 -6.00 6.20
N ASP A 44 -0.88 -5.88 6.54
CA ASP A 44 0.09 -5.16 5.72
C ASP A 44 1.17 -6.09 5.13
N VAL A 45 1.63 -7.10 5.87
CA VAL A 45 2.72 -7.99 5.42
C VAL A 45 2.19 -9.22 4.67
N VAL A 46 1.24 -9.95 5.26
CA VAL A 46 0.67 -11.17 4.65
C VAL A 46 0.11 -10.89 3.24
N PRO A 47 -0.63 -9.81 2.97
CA PRO A 47 -1.15 -9.54 1.62
C PRO A 47 -0.03 -9.29 0.60
N VAL A 48 1.08 -8.68 1.01
CA VAL A 48 2.26 -8.49 0.14
C VAL A 48 2.87 -9.84 -0.22
N LEU A 49 3.04 -10.74 0.76
CA LEU A 49 3.55 -12.10 0.51
C LEU A 49 2.62 -12.91 -0.40
N THR A 50 1.30 -12.78 -0.22
CA THR A 50 0.30 -13.42 -1.07
C THR A 50 0.34 -12.87 -2.49
N LYS A 51 0.38 -11.55 -2.64
CA LYS A 51 0.46 -10.90 -3.96
C LYS A 51 1.74 -11.27 -4.71
N ALA A 52 2.85 -11.45 -3.99
CA ALA A 52 4.13 -11.91 -4.56
C ALA A 52 4.16 -13.42 -4.86
N GLY A 53 3.16 -14.18 -4.41
CA GLY A 53 3.07 -15.62 -4.63
C GLY A 53 3.90 -16.48 -3.67
N CYS A 54 4.52 -15.88 -2.66
CA CYS A 54 5.40 -16.58 -1.72
C CYS A 54 4.67 -17.71 -0.97
N ASN A 55 3.43 -17.47 -0.57
CA ASN A 55 2.61 -18.39 0.21
C ASN A 55 1.53 -19.12 -0.61
N MET A 56 1.66 -19.20 -1.95
CA MET A 56 0.62 -19.74 -2.84
C MET A 56 0.66 -21.26 -3.09
N GLY A 57 1.68 -21.98 -2.63
CA GLY A 57 1.75 -23.45 -2.80
C GLY A 57 3.01 -23.96 -3.52
N VAL A 58 3.74 -23.10 -4.24
CA VAL A 58 4.79 -23.56 -5.17
C VAL A 58 6.16 -23.69 -4.49
N CYS A 59 6.58 -22.68 -3.74
CA CYS A 59 7.94 -22.63 -3.17
C CYS A 59 7.95 -22.56 -1.64
N HIS A 60 7.43 -21.48 -1.06
CA HIS A 60 7.52 -21.27 0.39
C HIS A 60 6.24 -21.64 1.13
N ALA A 61 5.17 -22.07 0.47
CA ALA A 61 4.00 -22.53 1.21
C ALA A 61 4.27 -23.90 1.87
N LYS A 62 3.83 -24.07 3.13
CA LYS A 62 3.82 -25.34 3.87
C LYS A 62 3.13 -26.45 3.07
N ALA A 63 2.03 -26.12 2.38
CA ALA A 63 1.33 -27.06 1.50
C ALA A 63 2.18 -27.59 0.33
N GLY A 64 3.19 -26.83 -0.11
CA GLY A 64 4.18 -27.22 -1.11
C GLY A 64 5.48 -27.79 -0.53
N GLY A 65 5.55 -27.99 0.80
CA GLY A 65 6.72 -28.50 1.50
C GLY A 65 7.74 -27.46 1.96
N GLY A 66 7.57 -26.18 1.60
CA GLY A 66 8.55 -25.13 1.89
C GLY A 66 9.92 -25.39 1.24
N GLN A 67 10.86 -24.44 1.38
CA GLN A 67 12.20 -24.57 0.82
C GLN A 67 13.26 -24.05 1.79
N ASN A 68 14.42 -24.72 1.84
CA ASN A 68 15.58 -24.31 2.64
C ASN A 68 15.25 -24.04 4.13
N GLY A 69 14.30 -24.80 4.68
CA GLY A 69 13.84 -24.62 6.07
C GLY A 69 13.07 -23.32 6.30
N PHE A 70 12.47 -22.74 5.26
CA PHE A 70 11.55 -21.61 5.34
C PHE A 70 10.20 -21.98 4.72
N GLN A 71 9.14 -21.80 5.51
CA GLN A 71 7.78 -22.15 5.13
C GLN A 71 6.75 -21.17 5.71
N LEU A 72 5.75 -20.83 4.91
CA LEU A 72 4.60 -19.98 5.24
C LEU A 72 3.33 -20.80 5.04
N SER A 73 2.31 -20.57 5.82
CA SER A 73 0.99 -21.15 5.67
C SER A 73 0.40 -20.76 4.31
N LEU A 74 -0.44 -21.63 3.75
CA LEU A 74 -1.08 -21.34 2.46
C LEU A 74 -1.91 -20.06 2.60
N LEU A 75 -1.69 -19.06 1.74
CA LEU A 75 -2.43 -17.79 1.72
C LEU A 75 -2.52 -17.03 3.07
N GLY A 76 -1.66 -17.34 4.05
CA GLY A 76 -1.69 -16.72 5.38
C GLY A 76 -2.76 -17.29 6.33
N PHE A 77 -3.19 -18.54 6.16
CA PHE A 77 -4.17 -19.19 7.06
C PHE A 77 -3.70 -19.29 8.53
N GLU A 78 -2.40 -19.46 8.77
CA GLU A 78 -1.80 -19.59 10.11
C GLU A 78 -0.82 -18.44 10.37
N THR A 79 -1.35 -17.21 10.49
CA THR A 79 -0.52 -15.99 10.54
C THR A 79 0.48 -15.92 11.71
N LEU A 80 0.19 -16.58 12.84
CA LEU A 80 1.12 -16.66 13.97
C LEU A 80 2.35 -17.53 13.64
N ASP A 81 2.12 -18.68 13.03
CA ASP A 81 3.21 -19.56 12.55
C ASP A 81 4.05 -18.87 11.47
N ASP A 82 3.39 -18.09 10.60
CA ASP A 82 4.07 -17.34 9.52
C ASP A 82 4.97 -16.25 10.09
N TYR A 83 4.50 -15.57 11.13
CA TYR A 83 5.30 -14.61 11.87
C TYR A 83 6.51 -15.30 12.51
N ASP A 84 6.31 -16.44 13.16
CA ASP A 84 7.40 -17.17 13.82
C ASP A 84 8.43 -17.69 12.82
N SER A 85 7.98 -18.22 11.69
CA SER A 85 8.85 -18.67 10.59
C SER A 85 9.66 -17.53 9.97
N LEU A 86 9.04 -16.36 9.76
CA LEU A 86 9.73 -15.21 9.17
C LEU A 86 10.67 -14.52 10.17
N VAL A 87 10.23 -14.34 11.42
CA VAL A 87 10.88 -13.44 12.40
C VAL A 87 11.77 -14.19 13.39
N LYS A 88 11.37 -15.39 13.84
CA LYS A 88 12.02 -16.08 14.98
C LYS A 88 12.89 -17.25 14.55
N GLU A 89 12.45 -18.01 13.56
CA GLU A 89 13.20 -19.17 13.05
C GLU A 89 14.54 -18.76 12.43
N ALA A 90 15.40 -19.76 12.14
CA ALA A 90 16.78 -19.55 11.71
C ALA A 90 17.59 -18.62 12.65
N GLN A 91 17.22 -18.59 13.93
CA GLN A 91 17.83 -17.75 14.97
C GLN A 91 17.66 -16.25 14.69
N GLY A 92 16.55 -15.85 14.04
CA GLY A 92 16.25 -14.47 13.69
C GLY A 92 17.13 -13.89 12.58
N ARG A 93 17.98 -14.69 11.93
CA ARG A 93 18.94 -14.20 10.93
C ARG A 93 18.32 -13.67 9.64
N ARG A 94 17.02 -13.87 9.43
CA ARG A 94 16.30 -13.42 8.22
C ARG A 94 16.05 -11.91 8.21
N LEU A 95 15.84 -11.31 9.38
CA LEU A 95 15.47 -9.91 9.51
C LEU A 95 16.41 -9.20 10.48
N PHE A 96 16.85 -7.99 10.11
CA PHE A 96 17.59 -7.09 11.00
C PHE A 96 16.77 -5.82 11.25
N PRO A 97 15.88 -5.79 12.27
CA PRO A 97 14.98 -4.66 12.49
C PRO A 97 15.70 -3.31 12.72
N SER A 98 16.91 -3.33 13.27
CA SER A 98 17.71 -2.12 13.50
C SER A 98 18.39 -1.59 12.23
N VAL A 99 18.58 -2.44 11.20
CA VAL A 99 19.23 -2.09 9.93
C VAL A 99 18.52 -2.86 8.79
N PRO A 100 17.26 -2.50 8.45
CA PRO A 100 16.41 -3.30 7.57
C PRO A 100 17.02 -3.60 6.21
N GLU A 101 17.80 -2.67 5.65
CA GLU A 101 18.52 -2.79 4.38
C GLU A 101 19.56 -3.93 4.33
N THR A 102 19.89 -4.52 5.48
CA THR A 102 20.80 -5.67 5.60
C THR A 102 20.10 -6.99 5.91
N SER A 103 18.76 -7.00 5.94
CA SER A 103 17.97 -8.24 6.00
C SER A 103 18.32 -9.14 4.80
N LEU A 104 18.25 -10.47 5.00
CA LEU A 104 18.64 -11.48 4.02
C LEU A 104 17.81 -11.45 2.73
#